data_AF-A0A6J4G283-F1
#
_entry.id   AF-A0A6J4G283-F1
#
_cell.length_a   1.000
_cell.length_b   1.000
_cell.length_c   1.000
_cell.angle_alpha   90.00
_cell.angle_beta   90.00
_cell.angle_gamma   90.00
#
_symmetry.space_group_name_H-M   'P 1'
#
loop_
_entity.id
_entity.type
_entity.pdbx_description
1 polymer ?
#
loop_
_entity_poly.entity_id
_entity_poly.type
_entity_poly.pdbx_seq_one_letter_code
_entity_poly.pdbx_strand_id
1 'polypeptide(L)' 'MGSHSDLGRLQVIDLDAGDIFSGQASGRLIRGYAAPCIHTPAIDPDYLFHDAMRELVVWFITPSDPLYVFGPTTAST' A
#
# COMPACT_ATOMS: atom_id res chain seq x y z
N MET A 1 10.37 -6.75 -17.11
CA MET A 1 9.08 -7.47 -17.25
C MET A 1 9.03 -8.57 -16.21
N GLY A 2 8.42 -8.32 -15.05
CA GLY A 2 8.14 -9.40 -14.09
C GLY A 2 7.03 -10.27 -14.65
N SER A 3 7.22 -11.60 -14.68
CA SER A 3 6.20 -12.49 -15.20
C SER A 3 5.13 -12.70 -14.13
N HIS A 4 3.86 -12.88 -14.53
CA HIS A 4 2.74 -13.15 -13.61
C HIS A 4 3.00 -14.28 -12.58
N SER A 5 4.00 -15.14 -12.80
CA SER A 5 4.42 -16.23 -11.92
C SER A 5 5.00 -15.79 -10.57
N ASP A 6 5.51 -14.56 -10.45
CA ASP A 6 6.26 -14.13 -9.26
C ASP A 6 5.35 -13.81 -8.05
N LEU A 7 4.10 -13.39 -8.31
CA LEU A 7 3.11 -13.09 -7.27
C LEU A 7 2.69 -14.33 -6.48
N GLY A 8 2.63 -15.50 -7.14
CA GLY A 8 2.24 -16.76 -6.49
C GLY A 8 3.26 -17.29 -5.49
N ARG A 9 4.47 -16.73 -5.47
CA ARG A 9 5.55 -17.11 -4.54
C ARG A 9 5.61 -16.19 -3.31
N LEU A 10 4.81 -15.13 -3.28
CA LEU A 10 4.79 -14.19 -2.17
C LEU A 10 4.18 -14.87 -0.94
N GLN A 11 4.92 -14.86 0.17
CA GLN A 11 4.45 -15.40 1.43
C GLN A 11 3.65 -14.33 2.18
N VAL A 12 2.35 -14.55 2.33
CA VAL A 12 1.48 -13.70 3.17
C VAL A 12 1.73 -14.02 4.64
N ILE A 13 1.88 -12.98 5.46
CA ILE A 13 2.06 -13.09 6.91
C ILE A 13 1.17 -12.08 7.64
N ASP A 14 0.89 -12.36 8.91
CA ASP A 14 0.29 -11.39 9.83
C ASP A 14 1.38 -10.52 10.45
N LEU A 15 1.11 -9.23 10.53
CA LEU A 15 2.02 -8.19 11.04
C LEU A 15 1.26 -7.30 12.03
N ASP A 16 1.93 -6.82 13.07
CA ASP A 16 1.34 -5.80 13.95
C ASP A 16 1.42 -4.42 13.27
N ALA A 17 0.26 -3.78 13.10
CA ALA A 17 0.18 -2.47 12.47
C ALA A 17 0.95 -1.38 13.24
N GLY A 18 0.97 -1.48 14.58
CA GLY A 18 1.63 -0.52 15.45
C GLY A 18 3.14 -0.58 15.34
N ASP A 19 3.72 -1.77 15.18
CA ASP A 19 5.14 -1.95 14.91
C ASP A 19 5.54 -1.31 13.57
N ILE A 20 4.67 -1.41 12.55
CA ILE A 20 4.95 -0.90 11.20
C ILE A 20 4.79 0.62 11.10
N PHE A 21 3.67 1.16 11.58
CA PHE A 21 3.31 2.57 11.33
C PHE A 21 3.74 3.52 12.45
N SER A 22 3.86 3.03 13.68
CA SER A 22 4.16 3.86 14.86
C SER A 22 5.41 3.44 15.65
N GLY A 23 5.97 2.26 15.37
CA GLY A 23 7.09 1.68 16.12
C GLY A 23 6.72 1.18 17.53
N GLN A 24 5.44 0.95 17.80
CA GLN A 24 4.93 0.45 19.08
C GLN A 24 3.80 -0.55 18.84
N ALA A 25 3.93 -1.77 19.36
CA ALA A 25 2.93 -2.82 19.21
C ALA A 25 1.53 -2.37 19.63
N SER A 26 0.57 -2.58 18.73
CA SER A 26 -0.83 -2.18 18.90
C SER A 26 -1.76 -3.36 19.20
N GLY A 27 -1.32 -4.59 18.93
CA GLY A 27 -2.14 -5.79 18.89
C GLY A 27 -3.02 -5.90 17.64
N ARG A 28 -3.01 -4.88 16.75
CA ARG A 28 -3.83 -4.86 15.54
C ARG A 28 -3.10 -5.58 14.40
N LEU A 29 -3.45 -6.85 14.20
CA LEU A 29 -2.90 -7.63 13.09
C LEU A 29 -3.45 -7.18 11.73
N ILE A 30 -2.55 -7.05 10.77
CA ILE A 30 -2.81 -6.78 9.35
C ILE A 30 -2.07 -7.80 8.48
N ARG A 31 -2.58 -8.07 7.27
CA ARG A 31 -1.91 -8.96 6.32
C ARG A 31 -0.92 -8.18 5.45
N GLY A 32 0.27 -8.72 5.29
CA GLY A 32 1.29 -8.22 4.37
C GLY A 32 2.11 -9.36 3.77
N TYR A 33 3.17 -9.03 3.05
CA TYR A 33 4.12 -10.01 2.52
C TYR A 33 5.40 -10.06 3.36
N ALA A 34 5.99 -11.24 3.52
CA ALA A 34 7.15 -11.46 4.38
C ALA A 34 8.41 -10.69 3.97
N ALA A 35 8.52 -10.30 2.70
CA ALA A 35 9.62 -9.50 2.19
C ALA A 35 9.13 -8.60 1.04
N PRO A 36 9.84 -7.48 0.78
CA PRO A 36 9.62 -6.67 -0.42
C PRO A 36 9.75 -7.48 -1.71
N CYS A 37 9.01 -7.10 -2.74
CA CYS A 37 9.11 -7.68 -4.07
C CYS A 37 9.27 -6.58 -5.12
N ILE A 38 9.34 -6.96 -6.40
CA ILE A 38 9.47 -6.01 -7.53
C ILE A 38 8.33 -4.99 -7.61
N HIS A 39 7.21 -5.24 -6.93
CA HIS A 39 6.05 -4.33 -6.87
C HIS A 39 6.02 -3.49 -5.59
N THR A 40 6.94 -3.71 -4.65
CA THR A 40 7.04 -2.86 -3.45
C THR A 40 7.73 -1.56 -3.86
N PRO A 41 7.04 -0.40 -3.78
CA PRO A 41 7.66 0.87 -4.14
C PRO A 41 8.82 1.20 -3.20
N ALA A 42 9.86 1.84 -3.74
CA ALA A 42 10.93 2.41 -2.94
C ALA A 42 10.39 3.59 -2.12
N ILE A 43 10.93 3.78 -0.91
CA ILE A 43 10.61 4.97 -0.11
C ILE A 43 11.19 6.19 -0.83
N ASP A 44 10.34 7.14 -1.13
CA ASP A 44 10.70 8.46 -1.64
C ASP A 44 10.54 9.48 -0.50
N PRO A 45 11.64 10.03 0.05
CA PRO A 45 11.56 11.00 1.15
C PRO A 45 10.96 12.33 0.72
N ASP A 46 10.91 12.63 -0.58
CA ASP A 46 10.34 13.84 -1.14
C ASP A 46 8.87 13.64 -1.57
N TYR A 47 8.31 12.44 -1.36
CA TYR A 47 6.91 12.17 -1.67
C TYR A 47 5.98 13.02 -0.80
N LEU A 48 5.27 13.94 -1.44
CA LEU A 48 4.24 14.74 -0.81
C LEU A 48 2.87 14.07 -1.01
N PHE A 49 2.23 13.73 0.11
CA PHE A 49 0.89 13.19 0.11
C PHE A 49 -0.11 14.27 -0.35
N HIS A 50 -0.58 14.17 -1.60
CA HIS A 50 -1.47 15.16 -2.19
C HIS A 50 -2.82 15.20 -1.45
N ASP A 51 -3.39 16.39 -1.24
CA ASP A 51 -4.66 16.59 -0.53
C ASP A 51 -5.81 15.71 -1.05
N ALA A 52 -5.89 15.44 -2.36
CA ALA A 52 -6.90 14.56 -2.96
C ALA A 52 -6.81 13.11 -2.44
N MET A 53 -5.63 12.66 -2.01
CA MET A 53 -5.41 11.33 -1.45
C MET A 53 -6.09 11.16 -0.08
N ARG A 54 -6.41 12.27 0.61
CA ARG A 54 -7.18 12.24 1.86
C ARG A 54 -8.55 11.62 1.66
N GLU A 55 -9.25 12.02 0.61
CA GLU A 55 -10.58 11.49 0.27
C GLU A 55 -10.51 9.99 -0.04
N LEU A 56 -9.43 9.55 -0.69
CA LEU A 56 -9.19 8.13 -0.96
C LEU A 56 -8.97 7.32 0.33
N VAL A 57 -8.17 7.83 1.26
CA VAL A 57 -7.95 7.19 2.57
C VAL A 57 -9.25 7.09 3.38
N VAL A 58 -10.05 8.16 3.40
CA VAL A 58 -11.35 8.16 4.08
C VAL A 58 -12.26 7.09 3.48
N TRP A 59 -12.30 6.96 2.15
CA TRP A 59 -13.06 5.92 1.48
C TRP A 59 -12.60 4.51 1.88
N PHE A 60 -11.29 4.25 1.99
CA PHE A 60 -10.78 2.94 2.43
C PHE A 60 -11.16 2.57 3.86
N ILE A 61 -11.27 3.55 4.76
CA ILE A 61 -11.61 3.31 6.18
C ILE A 61 -13.10 3.02 6.34
N THR A 62 -13.95 3.67 5.52
CA THR A 62 -15.40 3.51 5.56
C THR A 62 -15.94 3.25 4.15
N PRO A 63 -15.84 2.00 3.66
CA PRO A 63 -16.21 1.67 2.29
C PRO A 63 -17.69 1.96 2.06
N SER A 64 -18.00 2.88 1.14
CA SER A 64 -19.35 3.20 0.70
C SER A 64 -19.53 2.86 -0.78
N ASP A 65 -20.36 3.61 -1.51
CA ASP A 65 -20.53 3.52 -2.97
C ASP A 65 -19.18 3.36 -3.71
N PRO A 66 -19.15 2.71 -4.89
CA PRO A 66 -17.92 2.42 -5.61
C PRO A 66 -17.10 3.69 -5.89
N LEU A 67 -15.81 3.65 -5.52
CA LEU A 67 -14.85 4.71 -5.79
C LEU A 67 -14.25 4.57 -7.18
N TYR A 68 -14.37 5.62 -7.98
CA TYR A 68 -13.72 5.71 -9.28
C TYR A 68 -12.56 6.69 -9.22
N VAL A 69 -11.35 6.21 -9.53
CA VAL A 69 -10.12 7.02 -9.53
C VAL A 69 -9.64 7.20 -10.97
N PHE A 70 -9.51 8.45 -11.40
CA PHE A 70 -9.04 8.81 -12.75
C PHE A 70 -7.94 9.87 -12.67
N GLY A 71 -6.95 9.76 -13.55
CA GLY A 71 -5.87 10.73 -13.64
C GLY A 71 -4.79 10.27 -14.63
N PRO A 72 -3.86 11.16 -15.00
CA PRO A 72 -2.71 10.79 -15.81
C PRO A 72 -1.87 9.75 -15.06
N THR A 73 -1.55 8.64 -15.72
CA THR A 73 -0.76 7.53 -15.13
C THR A 73 0.72 7.87 -14.93
N THR A 74 1.12 9.13 -15.14
CA THR A 74 2.50 9.65 -15.13
C THR A 74 3.53 8.61 -15.62
N ALA A 75 3.60 8.40 -16.93
CA ALA A 75 4.77 7.78 -17.55
C ALA A 75 5.78 8.89 -17.82
N SER A 76 6.66 9.19 -16.86
CA SER A 76 7.85 9.97 -17.19
C SER A 76 8.80 9.08 -17.99
N THR A 77 9.07 9.50 -19.21
CA THR A 77 10.12 8.96 -20.12
C THR A 77 11.50 9.19 -19.54
#